data_AF-A0A1G9MIL5-F1
#
_entry.id   AF-A0A1G9MIL5-F1
#
_cell.length_a   1.000
_cell.length_b   1.000
_cell.length_c   1.000
_cell.angle_alpha   90.00
_cell.angle_beta   90.00
_cell.angle_gamma   90.00
#
_symmetry.space_group_name_H-M   'P 1'
#
loop_
_entity.id
_entity.type
_entity.pdbx_description
1 polymer ?
#
loop_
_entity_poly.entity_id
_entity_poly.type
_entity_poly.pdbx_seq_one_letter_code
_entity_poly.pdbx_strand_id
1 'polypeptide(L)'
;MDQIKKNAAYAAIEAVRDAQSAYEGHGRTSCQRCMWHQPCNPRADLQRRVYMASQTARAALLDYAPTGSTVEYHGPAVHLHGVWSIGDTCRKSLHATFLLIKPGTGAIIEDVAVSDVRRPIEAEPTGVLAAVRTAAAEITRLLATCGQLLHVRVTAEHGKVSITYDAPMFARYETQATYTRAHATGRAQQEASYCVAALRSLRRMAELADSGALDEIYGVARASEAARSRLAAIPTRRPRA
;
A
#
# COMPACT_ATOMS: atom_id res chain seq x y z
N MET A 1 -9.10 -6.21 -5.58
CA MET A 1 -8.34 -6.76 -6.72
C MET A 1 -7.08 -7.48 -6.25
N ASP A 2 -6.28 -6.88 -5.36
CA ASP A 2 -5.02 -7.49 -4.87
C ASP A 2 -5.17 -8.85 -4.17
N GLN A 3 -6.25 -9.08 -3.42
CA GLN A 3 -6.46 -10.39 -2.77
C GLN A 3 -6.71 -11.51 -3.78
N ILE A 4 -7.39 -11.24 -4.89
CA ILE A 4 -7.63 -12.22 -5.95
C ILE A 4 -6.30 -12.61 -6.60
N LYS A 5 -5.46 -11.62 -6.92
CA LYS A 5 -4.12 -11.85 -7.47
C LYS A 5 -3.21 -12.60 -6.50
N LYS A 6 -3.28 -12.25 -5.21
CA LYS A 6 -2.54 -12.95 -4.15
C LYS A 6 -2.95 -14.42 -4.04
N ASN A 7 -4.26 -14.70 -4.08
CA ASN A 7 -4.78 -16.06 -4.05
C ASN A 7 -4.38 -16.85 -5.31
N ALA A 8 -4.39 -16.22 -6.49
CA ALA A 8 -3.92 -16.83 -7.73
C ALA A 8 -2.42 -17.18 -7.67
N ALA A 9 -1.60 -16.30 -7.08
CA ALA A 9 -0.19 -16.59 -6.83
C ALA A 9 0.01 -17.79 -5.89
N TYR A 10 -0.75 -17.87 -4.79
CA TYR A 10 -0.70 -19.04 -3.88
C TYR A 10 -1.09 -20.34 -4.58
N ALA A 11 -2.17 -20.34 -5.37
CA ALA A 11 -2.60 -21.52 -6.12
C ALA A 11 -1.53 -21.98 -7.13
N ALA A 12 -0.87 -21.04 -7.82
CA ALA A 12 0.19 -21.36 -8.76
C ALA A 12 1.45 -21.92 -8.06
N ILE A 13 1.79 -21.41 -6.87
CA ILE A 13 2.88 -21.94 -6.03
C ILE A 13 2.58 -23.39 -5.60
N GLU A 14 1.35 -23.67 -5.19
CA GLU A 14 0.92 -25.01 -4.81
C GLU A 14 1.01 -25.98 -5.99
N ALA A 15 0.58 -25.57 -7.18
CA ALA A 15 0.72 -26.37 -8.39
C ALA A 15 2.19 -26.70 -8.75
N VAL A 16 3.14 -25.80 -8.47
CA VAL A 16 4.58 -26.10 -8.62
C VAL A 16 5.03 -27.17 -7.65
N ARG A 17 4.63 -27.08 -6.37
CA ARG A 17 4.97 -28.06 -5.33
C ARG A 17 4.42 -29.45 -5.67
N ASP A 18 3.18 -29.52 -6.13
CA ASP A 18 2.54 -30.77 -6.54
C ASP A 18 3.23 -31.40 -7.75
N ALA A 19 3.53 -30.59 -8.78
CA ALA A 19 4.23 -31.05 -9.97
C ALA A 19 5.64 -31.55 -9.64
N GLN A 20 6.36 -30.84 -8.76
CA GLN A 20 7.69 -31.22 -8.31
C GLN A 20 7.65 -32.52 -7.50
N SER A 21 6.73 -32.64 -6.54
CA SER A 21 6.52 -33.85 -5.75
C SER A 21 6.22 -35.06 -6.64
N ALA A 22 5.36 -34.90 -7.65
CA ALA A 22 5.06 -35.96 -8.62
C ALA A 22 6.30 -36.37 -9.44
N TYR A 23 7.11 -35.40 -9.89
CA TYR A 23 8.34 -35.66 -10.63
C TYR A 23 9.40 -36.39 -9.78
N GLU A 24 9.66 -35.91 -8.55
CA GLU A 24 10.61 -36.52 -7.63
C GLU A 24 10.14 -37.90 -7.15
N GLY A 25 8.83 -38.03 -6.89
CA GLY A 25 8.17 -39.27 -6.52
C GLY A 25 8.34 -40.35 -7.58
N HIS A 26 8.17 -40.02 -8.86
CA HIS A 26 8.23 -40.99 -9.95
C HIS A 26 9.55 -41.79 -10.00
N GLY A 27 10.68 -41.14 -9.70
CA GLY A 27 11.99 -41.82 -9.62
C GLY A 27 12.14 -42.69 -8.38
N ARG A 28 11.49 -42.31 -7.27
CA ARG A 28 11.57 -43.01 -5.97
C ARG A 28 10.58 -44.17 -5.87
N THR A 29 9.44 -44.11 -6.54
CA THR A 29 8.35 -45.10 -6.46
C THR A 29 8.45 -46.19 -7.53
N SER A 30 9.65 -46.76 -7.72
CA SER A 30 9.82 -48.03 -8.47
C SER A 30 9.67 -47.96 -10.00
N CYS A 31 9.92 -46.81 -10.65
CA CYS A 31 9.98 -46.79 -12.11
C CYS A 31 11.25 -47.51 -12.62
N GLN A 32 11.09 -48.75 -13.07
CA GLN A 32 12.19 -49.62 -13.49
C GLN A 32 13.07 -49.01 -14.60
N ARG A 33 12.46 -48.31 -15.57
CA ARG A 33 13.20 -47.57 -16.60
C ARG A 33 14.04 -46.44 -16.02
N CYS A 34 13.52 -45.70 -15.04
CA CYS A 34 14.29 -44.64 -14.38
C CYS A 34 15.43 -45.19 -13.52
N MET A 35 15.22 -46.32 -12.83
CA MET A 35 16.27 -47.00 -12.06
C MET A 35 17.42 -47.48 -12.95
N TRP A 36 17.12 -47.88 -14.18
CA TRP A 36 18.11 -48.30 -15.17
C TRP A 36 18.58 -47.17 -16.10
N HIS A 37 18.29 -45.91 -15.76
CA HIS A 37 18.68 -44.73 -16.53
C HIS A 37 18.24 -44.77 -18.02
N GLN A 38 17.13 -45.47 -18.31
CA GLN A 38 16.55 -45.56 -19.64
C GLN A 38 15.55 -44.43 -19.91
N PRO A 39 15.28 -44.09 -21.20
CA PRO A 39 14.26 -43.13 -21.57
C PRO A 39 12.88 -43.51 -21.00
N CYS A 40 12.29 -42.57 -20.27
CA CYS A 40 11.01 -42.74 -19.59
C CYS A 40 10.06 -41.59 -19.98
N ASN A 41 9.12 -41.87 -20.90
CA ASN A 41 8.14 -40.89 -21.37
C ASN A 41 7.33 -40.27 -20.20
N PRO A 42 6.84 -41.05 -19.21
CA PRO A 42 6.18 -40.47 -18.03
C PRO A 42 7.04 -39.45 -17.27
N ARG A 43 8.34 -39.71 -17.11
CA ARG A 43 9.26 -38.76 -16.47
C ARG A 43 9.45 -37.49 -17.29
N ALA A 44 9.54 -37.61 -18.61
CA ALA A 44 9.63 -36.46 -19.50
C ALA A 44 8.36 -35.59 -19.45
N ASP A 45 7.18 -36.21 -19.39
CA ASP A 45 5.91 -35.50 -19.24
C ASP A 45 5.80 -34.79 -17.88
N LEU A 46 6.22 -35.46 -16.80
CA LEU A 46 6.28 -34.84 -15.47
C LEU A 46 7.25 -33.66 -15.43
N GLN A 47 8.42 -33.78 -16.07
CA GLN A 47 9.37 -32.67 -16.19
C GLN A 47 8.75 -31.48 -16.95
N ARG A 48 8.01 -31.76 -18.03
CA ARG A 48 7.28 -30.72 -18.77
C ARG A 48 6.21 -30.05 -17.90
N ARG A 49 5.50 -30.81 -17.05
CA ARG A 49 4.52 -30.26 -16.10
C ARG A 49 5.18 -29.34 -15.07
N VAL A 50 6.32 -29.74 -14.50
CA VAL A 50 7.11 -28.89 -13.59
C VAL A 50 7.49 -27.58 -14.27
N TYR A 51 7.99 -27.65 -15.51
CA TYR A 51 8.34 -26.46 -16.27
C TYR A 51 7.13 -25.54 -16.48
N MET A 52 6.00 -26.07 -16.94
CA MET A 52 4.79 -25.26 -17.18
C MET A 52 4.24 -24.65 -15.87
N ALA A 53 4.25 -25.41 -14.77
CA ALA A 53 3.86 -24.91 -13.46
C ALA A 53 4.79 -23.77 -13.03
N SER A 54 6.12 -23.90 -13.22
CA SER A 54 7.08 -22.85 -12.89
C SER A 54 6.84 -21.54 -13.65
N GLN A 55 6.51 -21.63 -14.95
CA GLN A 55 6.22 -20.44 -15.76
C GLN A 55 4.90 -19.79 -15.34
N THR A 56 3.91 -20.61 -14.95
CA THR A 56 2.62 -20.13 -14.44
C THR A 56 2.77 -19.44 -13.10
N ALA A 57 3.55 -20.01 -12.18
CA ALA A 57 3.88 -19.39 -10.90
C ALA A 57 4.63 -18.07 -11.08
N ARG A 58 5.61 -18.03 -11.99
CA ARG A 58 6.29 -16.78 -12.36
C ARG A 58 5.30 -15.70 -12.81
N ALA A 59 4.42 -16.03 -13.76
CA ALA A 59 3.44 -15.09 -14.28
C ALA A 59 2.47 -14.61 -13.19
N ALA A 60 1.95 -15.51 -12.35
CA ALA A 60 1.02 -15.16 -11.28
C ALA A 60 1.67 -14.29 -10.18
N LEU A 61 2.92 -14.59 -9.82
CA LEU A 61 3.70 -13.77 -8.88
C LEU A 61 3.96 -12.37 -9.41
N LEU A 62 4.38 -12.25 -10.66
CA LEU A 62 4.64 -10.96 -11.29
C LEU A 62 3.36 -10.19 -11.62
N ASP A 63 2.21 -10.85 -11.79
CA ASP A 63 0.91 -10.17 -11.84
C ASP A 63 0.50 -9.63 -10.47
N TYR A 64 0.79 -10.37 -9.39
CA TYR A 64 0.56 -9.92 -8.02
C TYR A 64 1.48 -8.76 -7.62
N ALA A 65 2.78 -8.87 -7.90
CA ALA A 65 3.78 -7.85 -7.64
C ALA A 65 4.79 -7.79 -8.81
N PRO A 66 4.60 -6.86 -9.77
CA PRO A 66 5.48 -6.74 -10.93
C PRO A 66 6.93 -6.39 -10.55
N THR A 67 7.88 -6.77 -11.41
CA THR A 67 9.26 -6.29 -11.32
C THR A 67 9.33 -4.76 -11.18
N GLY A 68 10.19 -4.29 -10.28
CA GLY A 68 10.32 -2.89 -9.91
C GLY A 68 9.36 -2.42 -8.82
N SER A 69 8.33 -3.20 -8.49
CA SER A 69 7.39 -2.83 -7.42
C SER A 69 8.10 -2.78 -6.08
N THR A 70 7.85 -1.71 -5.32
CA THR A 70 8.30 -1.58 -3.94
C THR A 70 7.43 -2.46 -3.05
N VAL A 71 8.06 -3.14 -2.08
CA VAL A 71 7.44 -4.02 -1.11
C VAL A 71 8.11 -3.93 0.25
N GLU A 72 7.38 -4.26 1.31
CA GLU A 72 7.93 -4.37 2.65
C GLU A 72 8.16 -5.84 3.00
N TYR A 73 9.39 -6.19 3.36
CA TYR A 73 9.77 -7.54 3.79
C TYR A 73 9.59 -7.69 5.30
N HIS A 74 8.91 -8.76 5.70
CA HIS A 74 8.57 -9.14 7.08
C HIS A 74 8.87 -10.62 7.36
N GLY A 75 9.79 -11.24 6.60
CA GLY A 75 10.10 -12.66 6.74
C GLY A 75 10.99 -12.99 7.96
N PRO A 76 11.53 -14.20 8.04
CA PRO A 76 12.29 -14.67 9.22
C PRO A 76 13.58 -13.90 9.50
N ALA A 77 14.19 -13.29 8.47
CA ALA A 77 15.42 -12.50 8.62
C ALA A 77 15.10 -11.07 9.09
N VAL A 78 14.85 -10.90 10.40
CA VAL A 78 14.42 -9.62 11.00
C VAL A 78 15.35 -8.45 10.70
N HIS A 79 16.66 -8.68 10.64
CA HIS A 79 17.65 -7.65 10.30
C HIS A 79 17.56 -7.14 8.85
N LEU A 80 16.80 -7.82 7.99
CA LEU A 80 16.54 -7.43 6.60
C LEU A 80 15.15 -6.83 6.40
N HIS A 81 14.37 -6.64 7.48
CA HIS A 81 13.04 -6.03 7.39
C HIS A 81 13.06 -4.63 6.79
N GLY A 82 11.91 -4.21 6.26
CA GLY A 82 11.69 -2.89 5.69
C GLY A 82 11.53 -2.93 4.18
N VAL A 83 11.85 -1.82 3.51
CA VAL A 83 11.50 -1.60 2.10
C VAL A 83 12.50 -2.22 1.13
N TRP A 84 11.99 -2.95 0.14
CA TRP A 84 12.70 -3.64 -0.94
C TRP A 84 11.97 -3.45 -2.28
N SER A 85 12.63 -3.78 -3.38
CA SER A 85 12.00 -3.84 -4.71
C SER A 85 11.95 -5.27 -5.22
N ILE A 86 10.90 -5.63 -5.94
CA ILE A 86 10.82 -6.92 -6.65
C ILE A 86 11.80 -6.89 -7.83
N GLY A 87 12.79 -7.78 -7.84
CA GLY A 87 13.68 -7.97 -8.98
C GLY A 87 13.05 -8.88 -10.04
N ASP A 88 12.78 -10.12 -9.66
CA ASP A 88 12.04 -11.12 -10.43
C ASP A 88 11.56 -12.18 -9.41
N THR A 89 11.34 -13.40 -9.87
CA THR A 89 11.06 -14.60 -9.10
C THR A 89 12.32 -15.45 -8.98
N CYS A 90 12.47 -16.16 -7.86
CA CYS A 90 13.66 -16.93 -7.56
C CYS A 90 13.71 -18.22 -8.39
N ARG A 91 14.80 -18.43 -9.15
CA ARG A 91 14.98 -19.65 -9.96
C ARG A 91 15.20 -20.91 -9.10
N LYS A 92 15.77 -20.75 -7.90
CA LYS A 92 16.07 -21.87 -6.98
C LYS A 92 14.80 -22.57 -6.49
N SER A 93 13.72 -21.81 -6.33
CA SER A 93 12.40 -22.31 -5.93
C SER A 93 11.49 -22.59 -7.13
N LEU A 94 12.05 -22.77 -8.34
CA LEU A 94 11.28 -22.94 -9.59
C LEU A 94 10.26 -21.81 -9.80
N HIS A 95 10.68 -20.57 -9.50
CA HIS A 95 9.85 -19.37 -9.57
C HIS A 95 8.61 -19.41 -8.66
N ALA A 96 8.67 -20.12 -7.53
CA ALA A 96 7.59 -20.14 -6.53
C ALA A 96 7.75 -19.06 -5.43
N THR A 97 8.85 -18.31 -5.43
CA THR A 97 9.13 -17.24 -4.47
C THR A 97 9.72 -16.02 -5.17
N PHE A 98 9.75 -14.88 -4.49
CA PHE A 98 10.32 -13.64 -5.01
C PHE A 98 11.84 -13.57 -4.82
N LEU A 99 12.47 -12.77 -5.68
CA LEU A 99 13.81 -12.25 -5.51
C LEU A 99 13.67 -10.75 -5.23
N LEU A 100 14.10 -10.32 -4.05
CA LEU A 100 14.08 -8.92 -3.62
C LEU A 100 15.43 -8.26 -3.84
N ILE A 101 15.41 -7.00 -4.26
CA ILE A 101 16.61 -6.16 -4.47
C ILE A 101 16.46 -4.90 -3.63
N LYS A 102 17.50 -4.53 -2.88
CA LYS A 102 17.52 -3.31 -2.09
C LYS A 102 17.84 -2.11 -2.99
N PRO A 103 16.98 -1.08 -3.06
CA PRO A 103 17.30 0.15 -3.76
C PRO A 103 18.58 0.79 -3.23
N GLY A 104 19.43 1.29 -4.14
CA GLY A 104 20.67 2.00 -3.81
C GLY A 104 21.88 1.12 -3.49
N THR A 105 21.71 0.01 -2.77
CA THR A 105 22.83 -0.88 -2.41
C THR A 105 22.97 -2.11 -3.32
N GLY A 106 21.90 -2.50 -4.01
CA GLY A 106 21.90 -3.69 -4.87
C GLY A 106 21.94 -5.02 -4.10
N ALA A 107 21.80 -5.00 -2.76
CA ALA A 107 21.71 -6.21 -1.96
C ALA A 107 20.51 -7.07 -2.39
N ILE A 108 20.64 -8.39 -2.32
CA ILE A 108 19.63 -9.34 -2.81
C ILE A 108 19.16 -10.25 -1.68
N ILE A 109 17.84 -10.45 -1.58
CA ILE A 109 17.25 -11.56 -0.83
C ILE A 109 16.63 -12.51 -1.85
N GLU A 110 17.11 -13.74 -1.87
CA GLU A 110 16.52 -14.81 -2.65
C GLU A 110 15.49 -15.57 -1.83
N ASP A 111 14.63 -16.31 -2.53
CA ASP A 111 13.69 -17.25 -1.95
C ASP A 111 12.67 -16.65 -0.96
N VAL A 112 12.14 -15.46 -1.27
CA VAL A 112 11.20 -14.76 -0.40
C VAL A 112 9.76 -15.20 -0.67
N ALA A 113 9.10 -15.79 0.33
CA ALA A 113 7.71 -16.23 0.20
C ALA A 113 6.73 -15.06 0.04
N VAL A 114 5.64 -15.28 -0.71
CA VAL A 114 4.54 -14.28 -0.86
C VAL A 114 3.96 -13.84 0.49
N SER A 115 3.96 -14.71 1.49
CA SER A 115 3.52 -14.39 2.86
C SER A 115 4.40 -13.36 3.55
N ASP A 116 5.69 -13.34 3.21
CA ASP A 116 6.72 -12.56 3.88
C ASP A 116 6.84 -11.16 3.28
N VAL A 117 6.09 -10.93 2.20
CA VAL A 117 6.05 -9.67 1.48
C VAL A 117 4.70 -9.02 1.73
N ARG A 118 4.73 -7.78 2.21
CA ARG A 118 3.57 -6.90 2.23
C ARG A 118 3.75 -5.91 1.10
N ARG A 119 2.86 -5.92 0.10
CA ARG A 119 2.82 -4.83 -0.86
C ARG A 119 2.45 -3.55 -0.09
N PRO A 120 3.10 -2.40 -0.33
CA PRO A 120 2.59 -1.13 0.13
C PRO A 120 1.31 -0.86 -0.65
N ILE A 121 0.39 -0.13 -0.02
CA ILE A 121 -0.83 0.37 -0.63
C ILE A 121 -0.44 1.32 -1.76
N GLU A 122 -0.60 0.90 -3.01
CA GLU A 122 -0.21 1.65 -4.22
C GLU A 122 1.29 2.03 -4.24
N ALA A 123 1.83 2.41 -5.40
CA ALA A 123 3.08 3.18 -5.37
C ALA A 123 2.81 4.40 -4.48
N GLU A 124 3.72 4.77 -3.57
CA GLU A 124 3.59 6.09 -2.93
C GLU A 124 3.44 7.08 -4.09
N PRO A 125 2.29 7.79 -4.17
CA PRO A 125 2.15 8.77 -5.21
C PRO A 125 3.34 9.72 -5.04
N THR A 126 4.00 10.08 -6.13
CA THR A 126 5.11 11.03 -6.11
C THR A 126 4.63 12.38 -6.65
N GLY A 127 5.37 13.44 -6.35
CA GLY A 127 5.02 14.79 -6.80
C GLY A 127 3.68 15.29 -6.24
N VAL A 128 2.86 15.89 -7.10
CA VAL A 128 1.66 16.64 -6.69
C VAL A 128 0.62 15.72 -6.03
N LEU A 129 0.41 14.51 -6.55
CA LEU A 129 -0.57 13.58 -5.97
C LEU A 129 -0.19 13.16 -4.53
N ALA A 130 1.11 12.96 -4.27
CA ALA A 130 1.66 12.69 -2.94
C ALA A 130 1.31 13.80 -1.96
N ALA A 131 1.68 15.01 -2.39
CA ALA A 131 1.58 16.21 -1.59
C ALA A 131 0.10 16.50 -1.28
N VAL A 132 -0.78 16.38 -2.27
CA VAL A 132 -2.23 16.59 -2.13
C VAL A 132 -2.85 15.55 -1.20
N ARG A 133 -2.52 14.26 -1.34
CA ARG A 133 -3.03 13.20 -0.44
C ARG A 133 -2.59 13.44 1.00
N THR A 134 -1.32 13.82 1.20
CA THR A 134 -0.78 14.13 2.53
C THR A 134 -1.46 15.35 3.15
N ALA A 135 -1.62 16.44 2.38
CA ALA A 135 -2.30 17.64 2.84
C ALA A 135 -3.78 17.37 3.17
N ALA A 136 -4.50 16.64 2.31
CA ALA A 136 -5.88 16.25 2.54
C ALA A 136 -6.03 15.37 3.80
N ALA A 137 -5.09 14.45 4.04
CA ALA A 137 -5.07 13.62 5.23
C ALA A 137 -4.87 14.46 6.51
N GLU A 138 -3.92 15.40 6.52
CA GLU A 138 -3.72 16.26 7.71
C GLU A 138 -4.91 17.20 7.95
N ILE A 139 -5.53 17.75 6.89
CA ILE A 139 -6.73 18.57 7.01
C ILE A 139 -7.90 17.75 7.59
N THR A 140 -8.13 16.53 7.09
CA THR A 140 -9.21 15.66 7.58
C THR A 140 -8.97 15.18 9.01
N ARG A 141 -7.72 14.90 9.39
CA ARG A 141 -7.35 14.59 10.79
C ARG A 141 -7.60 15.79 11.71
N LEU A 142 -7.29 17.01 11.26
CA LEU A 142 -7.60 18.22 12.02
C LEU A 142 -9.11 18.38 12.21
N LEU A 143 -9.92 18.20 11.16
CA LEU A 143 -11.38 18.22 11.25
C LEU A 143 -11.90 17.15 12.23
N ALA A 144 -11.38 15.92 12.15
CA ALA A 144 -11.76 14.84 13.05
C ALA A 144 -11.41 15.16 14.52
N THR A 145 -10.29 15.84 14.76
CA THR A 145 -9.90 16.31 16.11
C THR A 145 -10.90 17.35 16.65
N CYS A 146 -11.51 18.14 15.77
CA CYS A 146 -12.61 19.06 16.10
C CYS A 146 -13.99 18.38 16.12
N GLY A 147 -14.07 17.05 16.02
CA GLY A 147 -15.33 16.29 16.02
C GLY A 147 -16.09 16.31 14.70
N GLN A 148 -15.48 16.77 13.61
CA GLN A 148 -16.11 16.85 12.29
C GLN A 148 -15.52 15.79 11.36
N LEU A 149 -16.34 14.81 10.97
CA LEU A 149 -15.91 13.74 10.07
C LEU A 149 -16.35 14.08 8.64
N LEU A 150 -15.40 14.43 7.79
CA LEU A 150 -15.63 14.71 6.37
C LEU A 150 -14.87 13.70 5.52
N HIS A 151 -15.60 12.99 4.66
CA HIS A 151 -14.98 12.07 3.71
C HIS A 151 -14.43 12.85 2.52
N VAL A 152 -13.12 12.73 2.29
CA VAL A 152 -12.40 13.37 1.19
C VAL A 152 -11.77 12.30 0.31
N ARG A 153 -11.99 12.40 -1.00
CA ARG A 153 -11.40 11.53 -2.01
C ARG A 153 -10.48 12.35 -2.90
N VAL A 154 -9.24 11.89 -3.03
CA VAL A 154 -8.22 12.47 -3.93
C VAL A 154 -7.97 11.50 -5.07
N THR A 155 -8.22 11.95 -6.30
CA THR A 155 -8.07 11.17 -7.53
C THR A 155 -7.09 11.85 -8.47
N ALA A 156 -6.42 11.06 -9.31
CA ALA A 156 -5.62 11.58 -10.41
C ALA A 156 -6.10 10.94 -11.71
N GLU A 157 -6.52 11.78 -12.66
CA GLU A 157 -6.96 11.36 -13.98
C GLU A 157 -6.27 12.23 -15.02
N HIS A 158 -5.68 11.61 -16.05
CA HIS A 158 -5.00 12.31 -17.15
C HIS A 158 -3.93 13.33 -16.70
N GLY A 159 -3.22 13.04 -15.60
CA GLY A 159 -2.18 13.93 -15.04
C GLY A 159 -2.72 15.09 -14.20
N LYS A 160 -4.04 15.24 -14.05
CA LYS A 160 -4.68 16.25 -13.18
C LYS A 160 -5.10 15.61 -11.87
N VAL A 161 -4.75 16.25 -10.75
CA VAL A 161 -5.16 15.83 -9.40
C VAL A 161 -6.44 16.57 -9.03
N SER A 162 -7.45 15.84 -8.57
CA SER A 162 -8.74 16.38 -8.15
C SER A 162 -9.08 15.94 -6.73
N ILE A 163 -9.75 16.83 -6.00
CA ILE A 163 -10.22 16.59 -4.64
C ILE A 163 -11.74 16.68 -4.65
N THR A 164 -12.39 15.66 -4.12
CA THR A 164 -13.85 15.58 -4.01
C THR A 164 -14.25 15.28 -2.58
N TYR A 165 -15.35 15.87 -2.13
CA TYR A 165 -15.91 15.69 -0.81
C TYR A 165 -17.43 15.92 -0.86
N ASP A 166 -18.14 15.46 0.17
CA ASP A 166 -19.58 15.66 0.31
C ASP A 166 -19.88 17.15 0.54
N ALA A 167 -20.43 17.81 -0.48
CA ALA A 167 -20.71 19.25 -0.45
C ALA A 167 -21.79 19.64 0.57
N PRO A 168 -22.93 18.94 0.70
CA PRO A 168 -23.88 19.15 1.79
C PRO A 168 -23.26 19.08 3.19
N MET A 169 -22.44 18.06 3.45
CA MET A 169 -21.75 17.91 4.74
C MET A 169 -20.73 19.01 4.98
N PHE A 170 -19.96 19.38 3.95
CA PHE A 170 -19.03 20.49 4.00
C PHE A 170 -19.73 21.80 4.39
N ALA A 171 -20.83 22.15 3.71
CA ALA A 171 -21.57 23.38 3.96
C ALA A 171 -22.13 23.41 5.40
N ARG A 172 -22.67 22.29 5.88
CA ARG A 172 -23.16 22.16 7.24
C ARG A 172 -22.06 22.43 8.27
N TYR A 173 -20.89 21.83 8.09
CA TYR A 173 -19.74 22.04 8.98
C TYR A 173 -19.22 23.48 8.93
N GLU A 174 -19.20 24.09 7.74
CA GLU A 174 -18.79 25.49 7.56
C GLU A 174 -19.72 26.45 8.31
N THR A 175 -21.05 26.28 8.15
CA THR A 175 -22.04 27.08 8.89
C THR A 175 -21.92 26.89 10.39
N GLN A 176 -21.85 25.64 10.87
CA GLN A 176 -21.76 25.34 12.30
C GLN A 176 -20.47 25.89 12.93
N ALA A 177 -19.33 25.71 12.28
CA ALA A 177 -18.05 26.20 12.77
C ALA A 177 -17.99 27.74 12.77
N THR A 178 -18.54 28.39 11.75
CA THR A 178 -18.61 29.85 11.67
C THR A 178 -19.48 30.43 12.79
N TYR A 179 -20.66 29.84 13.00
CA TYR A 179 -21.56 30.23 14.09
C TYR A 179 -20.89 30.04 15.46
N THR A 180 -20.32 28.86 15.72
CA THR A 180 -19.65 28.54 17.00
C THR A 180 -18.47 29.47 17.24
N ARG A 181 -17.70 29.81 16.20
CA ARG A 181 -16.58 30.76 16.31
C ARG A 181 -17.04 32.17 16.70
N ALA A 182 -18.19 32.60 16.21
CA ALA A 182 -18.74 33.93 16.48
C ALA A 182 -19.39 34.04 17.86
N HIS A 183 -19.99 32.96 18.35
CA HIS A 183 -20.86 33.00 19.54
C HIS A 183 -20.37 32.21 20.75
N ALA A 184 -19.47 31.24 20.58
CA ALA A 184 -18.91 30.49 21.70
C ALA A 184 -17.68 31.19 22.30
N THR A 185 -17.30 30.78 23.49
CA THR A 185 -16.10 31.26 24.19
C THR A 185 -15.19 30.11 24.60
N GLY A 186 -13.90 30.39 24.81
CA GLY A 186 -12.93 29.42 25.30
C GLY A 186 -12.67 28.29 24.30
N ARG A 187 -12.67 27.03 24.78
CA ARG A 187 -12.27 25.86 23.98
C ARG A 187 -13.12 25.67 22.73
N ALA A 188 -14.44 25.82 22.84
CA ALA A 188 -15.35 25.65 21.71
C ALA A 188 -15.10 26.70 20.60
N GLN A 189 -14.77 27.94 20.96
CA GLN A 189 -14.41 28.98 20.00
C GLN A 189 -13.08 28.68 19.28
N GLN A 190 -12.11 28.14 20.03
CA GLN A 190 -10.81 27.77 19.50
C GLN A 190 -10.92 26.57 18.53
N GLU A 191 -11.63 25.50 18.91
CA GLU A 191 -11.91 24.34 18.04
C GLU A 191 -12.65 24.76 16.77
N ALA A 192 -13.64 25.64 16.90
CA ALA A 192 -14.34 26.22 15.76
C ALA A 192 -13.42 27.03 14.83
N SER A 193 -12.46 27.78 15.38
CA SER A 193 -11.47 28.52 14.60
C SER A 193 -10.57 27.59 13.77
N TYR A 194 -10.13 26.48 14.36
CA TYR A 194 -9.37 25.45 13.63
C TYR A 194 -10.21 24.75 12.58
N CYS A 195 -11.49 24.47 12.87
CA CYS A 195 -12.41 23.88 11.89
C CYS A 195 -12.60 24.80 10.67
N VAL A 196 -12.82 26.11 10.88
CA VAL A 196 -12.93 27.08 9.79
C VAL A 196 -11.64 27.15 8.97
N ALA A 197 -10.48 27.14 9.63
CA ALA A 197 -9.19 27.13 8.93
C ALA A 197 -9.00 25.85 8.10
N ALA A 198 -9.35 24.68 8.63
CA ALA A 198 -9.25 23.40 7.95
C ALA A 198 -10.16 23.32 6.72
N LEU A 199 -11.43 23.74 6.83
CA LEU A 199 -12.37 23.78 5.70
C LEU A 199 -11.88 24.74 4.60
N ARG A 200 -11.35 25.91 4.99
CA ARG A 200 -10.75 26.85 4.03
C ARG A 200 -9.53 26.26 3.33
N SER A 201 -8.66 25.58 4.07
CA SER A 201 -7.50 24.86 3.51
C SER A 201 -7.95 23.78 2.53
N LEU A 202 -9.02 23.04 2.83
CA LEU A 202 -9.55 22.02 1.91
C LEU A 202 -10.07 22.62 0.60
N ARG A 203 -10.75 23.77 0.66
CA ARG A 203 -11.21 24.51 -0.52
C ARG A 203 -10.01 24.99 -1.36
N ARG A 204 -9.02 25.62 -0.73
CA ARG A 204 -7.77 26.06 -1.39
C ARG A 204 -6.97 24.90 -1.98
N MET A 205 -6.99 23.72 -1.33
CA MET A 205 -6.30 22.55 -1.83
C MET A 205 -6.80 22.08 -3.20
N ALA A 206 -8.08 22.31 -3.53
CA ALA A 206 -8.61 22.02 -4.87
C ALA A 206 -7.96 22.91 -5.95
N GLU A 207 -7.70 24.18 -5.63
CA GLU A 207 -7.02 25.13 -6.52
C GLU A 207 -5.53 24.79 -6.66
N LEU A 208 -4.87 24.46 -5.55
CA LEU A 208 -3.44 24.10 -5.53
C LEU A 208 -3.16 22.76 -6.24
N ALA A 209 -4.11 21.83 -6.17
CA ALA A 209 -4.00 20.55 -6.89
C ALA A 209 -3.99 20.75 -8.41
N ASP A 210 -4.65 21.80 -8.92
CA ASP A 210 -4.68 22.13 -10.35
C ASP A 210 -3.41 22.89 -10.80
N SER A 211 -2.88 23.78 -9.95
CA SER A 211 -1.66 24.55 -10.25
C SER A 211 -0.37 23.75 -10.06
N GLY A 212 -0.39 22.68 -9.26
CA GLY A 212 0.80 21.88 -8.95
C GLY A 212 1.81 22.60 -8.04
N ALA A 213 1.41 23.63 -7.30
CA ALA A 213 2.27 24.40 -6.41
C ALA A 213 2.70 23.60 -5.16
N LEU A 214 3.70 22.74 -5.32
CA LEU A 214 4.16 21.77 -4.30
C LEU A 214 4.49 22.42 -2.95
N ASP A 215 5.22 23.53 -2.95
CA ASP A 215 5.64 24.19 -1.70
C ASP A 215 4.46 24.70 -0.88
N GLU A 216 3.43 25.23 -1.56
CA GLU A 216 2.20 25.67 -0.92
C GLU A 216 1.42 24.49 -0.36
N ILE A 217 1.34 23.39 -1.11
CA ILE A 217 0.66 22.16 -0.68
C ILE A 217 1.32 21.61 0.60
N TYR A 218 2.66 21.51 0.62
CA TYR A 218 3.38 21.09 1.82
C TYR A 218 3.25 22.10 2.97
N GLY A 219 3.17 23.40 2.66
CA GLY A 219 2.87 24.44 3.63
C GLY A 219 1.53 24.22 4.34
N VAL A 220 0.48 23.87 3.57
CA VAL A 220 -0.84 23.55 4.10
C VAL A 220 -0.82 22.29 4.96
N ALA A 221 -0.11 21.24 4.54
CA ALA A 221 0.03 20.00 5.32
C ALA A 221 0.69 20.28 6.68
N ARG A 222 1.84 20.96 6.70
CA ARG A 222 2.55 21.32 7.94
C ARG A 222 1.73 22.22 8.86
N ALA A 223 1.00 23.19 8.29
CA ALA A 223 0.15 24.08 9.08
C ALA A 223 -1.01 23.30 9.75
N SER A 224 -1.60 22.35 9.03
CA SER A 224 -2.69 21.50 9.54
C SER A 224 -2.21 20.54 10.63
N GLU A 225 -1.04 19.92 10.44
CA GLU A 225 -0.39 19.09 11.44
C GLU A 225 -0.05 19.89 12.71
N ALA A 226 0.55 21.07 12.57
CA ALA A 226 0.89 21.93 13.70
C ALA A 226 -0.36 22.37 14.48
N ALA A 227 -1.46 22.70 13.79
CA ALA A 227 -2.74 23.01 14.41
C ALA A 227 -3.33 21.81 15.15
N ARG A 228 -3.29 20.62 14.57
CA ARG A 228 -3.75 19.38 15.19
C ARG A 228 -2.95 19.06 16.45
N SER A 229 -1.63 19.16 16.39
CA SER A 229 -0.74 18.94 17.54
C SER A 229 -1.02 19.93 18.68
N ARG A 230 -1.32 21.20 18.37
CA ARG A 230 -1.74 22.19 19.38
C ARG A 230 -3.05 21.82 20.05
N LEU A 231 -4.04 21.37 19.28
CA LEU A 231 -5.33 20.91 19.83
C LEU A 231 -5.18 19.66 20.70
N ALA A 232 -4.37 18.68 20.26
CA ALA A 232 -4.12 17.46 20.99
C ALA A 232 -3.36 17.69 22.31
N ALA A 233 -2.50 18.71 22.36
CA ALA A 233 -1.77 19.09 23.56
C ALA A 233 -2.61 19.82 24.62
N ILE A 234 -3.85 20.21 24.32
CA ILE A 234 -4.74 20.83 25.31
C ILE A 234 -5.15 19.77 26.32
N PRO A 235 -4.80 19.91 27.62
CA PRO A 235 -5.15 18.93 28.63
C PRO A 235 -6.66 18.69 28.65
N THR A 236 -7.07 17.45 28.48
CA THR A 236 -8.45 17.06 28.78
C THR A 236 -8.63 17.23 30.29
N ARG A 237 -9.48 18.20 30.71
CA ARG A 237 -9.87 18.31 32.12
C ARG A 237 -10.41 16.93 32.53
N ARG A 238 -9.77 16.29 33.53
CA ARG A 238 -10.32 15.08 34.14
C ARG A 238 -11.78 15.35 34.51
N PRO A 239 -12.72 14.45 34.19
CA PRO A 239 -14.06 14.56 34.73
C PRO A 239 -13.94 14.65 36.26
N ARG A 240 -14.57 15.67 36.86
CA ARG A 240 -14.67 15.76 38.31
C ARG A 240 -15.38 14.49 38.79
N ALA A 241 -14.73 13.76 39.71
CA ALA A 241 -15.31 12.61 40.39
C ALA A 241 -16.53 13.04 41.21
#